data_AF-A0A6J6IQ86-F1
#
_entry.id   AF-A0A6J6IQ86-F1
#
_cell.length_a   1.000
_cell.length_b   1.000
_cell.length_c   1.000
_cell.angle_alpha   90.00
_cell.angle_beta   90.00
_cell.angle_gamma   90.00
#
_symmetry.space_group_name_H-M   'P 1'
#
loop_
_entity.id
_entity.type
_entity.pdbx_description
1 polymer ?
#
loop_
_entity_poly.entity_id
_entity_poly.type
_entity_poly.pdbx_seq_one_letter_code
_entity_poly.pdbx_strand_id
1 'polypeptide(L)'
;MDYPTKIRLVDALRNLALAGHAIILATHDVELAAEVATRVIVLAEGEVVADGPTADVVVASPMFAPQIAKVMAPYPWLTVTDVVNTIGPLILRSHAPISGDALT
;
A
#
# COMPACT_ATOMS: atom_id res chain seq x y z
N MET A 1 3.54 3.17 15.29
CA MET A 1 4.92 2.66 15.06
C MET A 1 5.67 3.72 14.25
N ASP A 2 6.95 3.95 14.52
CA ASP A 2 7.73 4.88 13.70
C ASP A 2 8.00 4.31 12.29
N TYR A 3 8.37 5.17 11.36
CA TYR A 3 8.56 4.79 9.96
C TYR A 3 9.69 3.77 9.76
N PRO A 4 10.89 3.92 10.36
CA PRO A 4 11.96 2.94 10.22
C PRO A 4 11.61 1.56 10.78
N THR A 5 10.88 1.50 11.90
CA THR A 5 10.44 0.22 12.48
C THR A 5 9.39 -0.45 11.60
N LYS A 6 8.51 0.32 10.96
CA LYS A 6 7.55 -0.22 9.99
C LYS A 6 8.27 -0.91 8.83
N ILE A 7 9.28 -0.27 8.24
CA ILE A 7 10.05 -0.86 7.14
C ILE A 7 10.68 -2.18 7.58
N ARG A 8 11.37 -2.20 8.73
CA ARG A 8 11.98 -3.43 9.24
C ARG A 8 10.97 -4.55 9.49
N LEU A 9 9.78 -4.21 9.99
CA LEU A 9 8.70 -5.17 10.17
C LEU A 9 8.23 -5.73 8.83
N VAL A 10 7.95 -4.87 7.85
CA VAL A 10 7.51 -5.27 6.52
C VAL A 10 8.53 -6.21 5.86
N ASP A 11 9.82 -5.87 5.93
CA ASP A 11 10.89 -6.69 5.37
C ASP A 11 10.98 -8.06 6.05
N ALA A 12 10.87 -8.11 7.39
CA ALA A 12 10.86 -9.36 8.13
C ALA A 12 9.66 -10.25 7.75
N LEU A 13 8.46 -9.67 7.66
CA LEU A 13 7.25 -10.40 7.27
C LEU A 13 7.36 -10.95 5.85
N ARG A 14 7.87 -10.16 4.90
CA ARG A 14 8.10 -10.60 3.51
C ARG A 14 9.10 -11.75 3.44
N ASN A 15 10.21 -11.66 4.17
CA ASN A 15 11.22 -12.72 4.19
C ASN A 15 10.67 -14.03 4.78
N LEU A 16 9.86 -13.96 5.85
CA LEU A 16 9.19 -15.13 6.42
C LEU A 16 8.21 -15.78 5.44
N ALA A 17 7.40 -14.97 4.75
CA ALA A 17 6.47 -15.45 3.75
C ALA A 17 7.19 -16.11 2.57
N LEU A 18 8.27 -15.51 2.07
CA LEU A 18 9.12 -16.08 1.02
C LEU A 18 9.79 -17.40 1.45
N ALA A 19 10.09 -17.55 2.74
CA ALA A 19 10.57 -18.80 3.32
C ALA A 19 9.46 -19.85 3.54
N GLY A 20 8.23 -19.59 3.09
CA GLY A 20 7.12 -20.55 3.14
C GLY A 20 6.29 -20.52 4.43
N HIS A 21 6.45 -19.51 5.29
CA HIS A 21 5.67 -19.40 6.52
C HIS A 21 4.27 -18.82 6.24
N ALA A 22 3.25 -19.40 6.87
CA ALA A 22 1.96 -18.75 6.99
C ALA A 22 2.02 -17.66 8.06
N ILE A 23 1.51 -16.47 7.74
CA ILE A 23 1.54 -15.29 8.61
C ILE A 23 0.11 -14.79 8.82
N ILE A 24 -0.26 -14.59 10.08
CA ILE A 24 -1.47 -13.88 10.47
C ILE A 24 -1.04 -12.58 11.14
N LEU A 25 -1.43 -11.45 10.54
CA LEU A 25 -1.17 -10.12 11.08
C LEU A 25 -2.49 -9.49 11.53
N ALA A 26 -2.62 -9.23 12.84
CA ALA A 26 -3.70 -8.41 13.38
C ALA A 26 -3.20 -6.97 13.55
N THR A 27 -3.82 -6.03 12.86
CA THR A 27 -3.41 -4.62 12.87
C THR A 27 -4.60 -3.69 12.71
N HIS A 28 -4.48 -2.46 13.24
CA HIS A 28 -5.40 -1.35 12.97
C HIS A 28 -4.87 -0.42 11.86
N ASP A 29 -3.64 -0.64 11.40
CA ASP A 29 -2.96 0.14 10.37
C ASP A 29 -3.31 -0.43 9.00
N VAL A 30 -4.25 0.23 8.31
CA VAL A 30 -4.77 -0.22 7.02
C VAL A 30 -3.74 -0.05 5.90
N GLU A 31 -2.82 0.89 6.04
CA GLU A 31 -1.70 1.07 5.13
C GLU A 31 -0.75 -0.12 5.20
N LEU A 32 -0.45 -0.62 6.40
CA LEU A 32 0.34 -1.84 6.58
C LEU A 32 -0.39 -3.06 6.01
N ALA A 33 -1.70 -3.20 6.26
CA ALA A 33 -2.48 -4.32 5.71
C ALA A 33 -2.45 -4.31 4.17
N ALA A 34 -2.63 -3.14 3.55
CA ALA A 34 -2.52 -2.98 2.10
C ALA A 34 -1.11 -3.27 1.55
N GLU A 35 -0.07 -3.03 2.34
CA GLU A 35 1.32 -3.23 1.92
C GLU A 35 1.81 -4.69 1.99
N VAL A 36 1.28 -5.50 2.92
CA VAL A 36 1.80 -6.87 3.17
C VAL A 36 0.79 -8.00 3.05
N ALA A 37 -0.51 -7.73 3.22
CA ALA A 37 -1.51 -8.79 3.26
C ALA A 37 -1.93 -9.21 1.84
N THR A 38 -2.16 -10.51 1.65
CA THR A 38 -2.76 -11.06 0.42
C THR A 38 -4.28 -11.23 0.53
N ARG A 39 -4.78 -11.44 1.75
CA ARG A 39 -6.19 -11.55 2.13
C ARG A 39 -6.41 -10.74 3.40
N VAL A 40 -7.52 -10.03 3.50
CA VAL A 40 -7.91 -9.24 4.67
C VAL A 40 -9.25 -9.71 5.18
N ILE A 41 -9.36 -9.79 6.51
CA ILE A 41 -10.62 -9.97 7.23
C ILE A 41 -10.82 -8.74 8.10
N VAL A 42 -12.00 -8.11 8.00
CA VAL A 42 -12.41 -7.02 8.88
C VAL A 42 -13.37 -7.58 9.91
N LEU A 43 -13.04 -7.37 11.18
CA LEU A 43 -13.89 -7.72 12.32
C LEU A 43 -14.52 -6.47 12.91
N ALA A 44 -15.82 -6.53 13.19
CA ALA A 44 -16.53 -5.51 13.96
C ALA A 44 -17.52 -6.21 14.90
N GLU A 45 -17.56 -5.79 16.16
CA GLU A 45 -18.49 -6.33 17.17
C GLU A 45 -18.45 -7.86 17.33
N GLY A 46 -17.29 -8.47 17.10
CA GLY A 46 -17.11 -9.93 17.18
C GLY A 46 -17.50 -10.69 15.91
N GLU A 47 -17.97 -10.00 14.87
CA GLU A 47 -18.42 -10.57 13.61
C GLU A 47 -17.47 -10.23 12.46
N VAL A 48 -17.40 -11.12 11.46
CA VAL A 48 -16.69 -10.86 10.20
C VAL A 48 -17.59 -10.01 9.30
N VAL A 49 -17.19 -8.76 9.08
CA VAL A 49 -17.94 -7.82 8.25
C VAL A 49 -17.39 -7.69 6.83
N ALA A 50 -16.16 -8.13 6.58
CA ALA A 50 -15.60 -8.28 5.24
C ALA A 50 -14.50 -9.36 5.24
N ASP A 51 -14.38 -10.10 4.14
CA ASP A 51 -13.38 -11.15 3.95
C ASP A 51 -13.10 -11.34 2.45
N GLY A 52 -11.84 -11.29 2.06
CA GLY A 52 -11.44 -11.49 0.67
C GLY A 52 -10.05 -10.98 0.34
N PRO A 53 -9.69 -10.94 -0.95
CA PRO A 53 -8.44 -10.35 -1.42
C PRO A 53 -8.28 -8.93 -0.89
N THR A 54 -7.06 -8.57 -0.49
CA THR A 54 -6.75 -7.25 0.10
C THR A 54 -7.27 -6.10 -0.76
N ALA A 55 -7.04 -6.16 -2.07
CA ALA A 55 -7.44 -5.11 -3.01
C ALA A 55 -8.94 -4.87 -3.09
N ASP A 56 -9.76 -5.88 -2.79
CA ASP A 56 -11.22 -5.76 -2.80
C ASP A 56 -11.72 -5.26 -1.44
N VAL A 57 -11.17 -5.83 -0.36
CA VAL A 57 -11.65 -5.57 1.01
C VAL A 57 -11.29 -4.16 1.46
N VAL A 58 -10.04 -3.73 1.30
CA VAL A 58 -9.61 -2.46 1.91
C VAL A 58 -10.28 -1.25 1.26
N VAL A 59 -10.75 -1.36 0.01
CA VAL A 59 -11.45 -0.26 -0.69
C VAL A 59 -12.97 -0.31 -0.54
N ALA A 60 -13.54 -1.36 0.09
CA ALA A 60 -14.98 -1.54 0.21
C ALA A 60 -15.66 -0.48 1.09
N SER A 61 -14.90 0.24 1.94
CA SER A 61 -15.38 1.37 2.73
C SER A 61 -14.29 2.42 2.95
N PRO A 62 -14.62 3.72 2.90
CA PRO A 62 -13.69 4.78 3.32
C PRO A 62 -13.16 4.63 4.75
N MET A 63 -13.89 3.93 5.62
CA MET A 63 -13.52 3.72 7.02
C MET A 63 -12.20 2.94 7.16
N PHE A 64 -11.90 2.04 6.23
CA PHE A 64 -10.70 1.20 6.27
C PHE A 64 -9.89 1.23 4.95
N ALA A 65 -10.15 2.21 4.09
CA ALA A 65 -9.36 2.44 2.89
C ALA A 65 -8.03 3.14 3.20
N PRO A 66 -6.90 2.66 2.63
CA PRO A 66 -5.63 3.36 2.66
C PRO A 66 -5.75 4.76 2.06
N GLN A 67 -4.93 5.69 2.53
CA GLN A 67 -4.98 7.09 2.05
C GLN A 67 -4.78 7.20 0.54
N ILE A 68 -3.86 6.41 -0.03
CA ILE A 68 -3.61 6.43 -1.47
C ILE A 68 -4.85 5.98 -2.24
N ALA A 69 -5.52 4.91 -1.82
CA ALA A 69 -6.76 4.47 -2.47
C ALA A 69 -7.84 5.55 -2.46
N LYS A 70 -7.97 6.32 -1.37
CA LYS A 70 -8.93 7.42 -1.26
C LYS A 70 -8.63 8.56 -2.24
N VAL A 71 -7.38 8.99 -2.29
CA VAL A 71 -6.95 10.14 -3.13
C VAL A 71 -6.92 9.77 -4.61
N MET A 72 -6.56 8.52 -4.92
CA MET A 72 -6.37 8.05 -6.29
C MET A 72 -7.63 7.41 -6.89
N ALA A 73 -8.77 7.42 -6.21
CA ALA A 73 -10.00 6.89 -6.78
C ALA A 73 -10.31 7.54 -8.15
N PRO A 74 -10.73 6.77 -9.17
CA PRO A 74 -11.08 5.34 -9.15
C PRO A 74 -9.93 4.38 -9.52
N TYR A 75 -8.67 4.82 -9.51
CA TYR A 75 -7.53 3.96 -9.86
C TYR A 75 -7.24 2.91 -8.75
N PRO A 76 -6.80 1.69 -9.11
CA PRO A 76 -6.69 0.56 -8.19
C PRO A 76 -5.39 0.56 -7.35
N TRP A 77 -4.83 1.74 -7.06
CA TRP A 77 -3.57 1.85 -6.33
C TRP A 77 -3.82 1.95 -4.83
N LEU A 78 -3.17 1.09 -4.05
CA LEU A 78 -3.38 1.00 -2.60
C LEU A 78 -2.25 1.70 -1.82
N THR A 79 -1.06 1.75 -2.41
CA THR A 79 0.17 2.23 -1.75
C THR A 79 0.90 3.27 -2.60
N VAL A 80 1.78 4.05 -1.95
CA VAL A 80 2.67 4.99 -2.66
C VAL A 80 3.52 4.26 -3.69
N THR A 81 4.00 3.06 -3.34
CA THR A 81 4.79 2.21 -4.23
C THR A 81 4.03 1.85 -5.50
N ASP A 82 2.74 1.53 -5.42
CA ASP A 82 1.91 1.25 -6.61
C ASP A 82 1.87 2.45 -7.57
N VAL A 83 1.69 3.64 -7.01
CA VAL A 83 1.63 4.90 -7.77
C VAL A 83 2.98 5.19 -8.41
N VAL A 84 4.07 5.11 -7.65
CA VAL A 84 5.43 5.39 -8.15
C VAL A 84 5.81 4.40 -9.24
N ASN A 85 5.51 3.11 -9.07
CA ASN A 85 5.83 2.08 -10.07
C ASN A 85 5.02 2.26 -11.35
N THR A 86 3.79 2.79 -11.26
CA THR A 86 2.91 2.96 -12.42
C THR A 86 3.12 4.29 -13.14
N ILE A 87 3.20 5.40 -12.41
CA ILE A 87 3.29 6.77 -12.96
C ILE A 87 4.75 7.23 -13.12
N GLY A 88 5.66 6.78 -12.27
CA GLY A 88 7.08 7.18 -12.32
C GLY A 88 7.71 7.06 -13.72
N PRO A 89 7.49 5.96 -14.46
CA PRO A 89 7.96 5.82 -15.84
C PRO A 89 7.40 6.85 -16.83
N LEU A 90 6.25 7.47 -16.54
CA LEU A 90 5.61 8.50 -17.38
C LEU A 90 6.19 9.89 -17.11
N ILE A 91 6.51 10.22 -15.85
CA ILE A 91 7.09 11.52 -15.47
C ILE A 91 8.52 11.66 -15.99
N LEU A 92 9.30 10.58 -15.97
CA LEU A 92 10.67 10.54 -16.53
C LEU A 92 10.69 10.71 -18.06
N ARG A 93 9.57 10.45 -18.76
CA ARG A 93 9.46 10.64 -20.21
C ARG A 93 9.02 12.04 -20.61
N SER A 94 8.37 12.80 -19.72
CA SER A 94 7.83 14.13 -20.03
C SER A 94 8.77 15.30 -19.69
N HIS A 95 9.81 15.08 -18.88
CA HIS A 95 10.79 16.11 -18.53
C HIS A 95 12.10 15.88 -19.30
N ALA A 96 12.22 16.47 -20.50
CA ALA A 96 13.55 16.79 -21.02
C ALA A 96 14.28 17.68 -19.99
N PRO A 97 15.57 17.47 -19.72
CA PRO A 97 16.30 18.29 -18.76
C PRO A 97 16.17 19.75 -19.18
N ILE A 98 15.71 20.60 -18.25
CA ILE A 98 15.74 22.04 -18.42
C ILE A 98 17.22 22.40 -18.55
N SER A 99 17.68 22.64 -19.78
CA SER A 99 19.04 23.08 -20.07
C SER A 99 19.27 24.37 -19.30
N GLY A 100 20.09 24.29 -18.25
CA GLY A 100 20.44 25.40 -17.38
C GLY A 100 21.41 26.36 -18.06
N ASP A 101 20.91 27.12 -19.03
CA ASP A 101 21.60 28.27 -19.64
C ASP A 101 20.60 29.44 -19.74
N ALA A 102 20.32 30.07 -18.60
CA ALA A 102 19.72 31.40 -18.55
C ALA A 102 19.86 31.98 -17.14
N LEU A 103 21.10 32.19 -16.69
CA LEU A 103 21.46 33.12 -15.61
C LEU A 103 22.95 33.49 -15.82
N THR A 104 23.19 34.31 -16.84
CA THR A 104 24.33 35.22 -16.93
C THR A 104 23.79 36.62 -17.15
#